data_AF-A0A2M9FY25-F1
#
_entry.id   AF-A0A2M9FY25-F1
#
_cell.length_a   1.000
_cell.length_b   1.000
_cell.length_c   1.000
_cell.angle_alpha   90.00
_cell.angle_beta   90.00
_cell.angle_gamma   90.00
#
_symmetry.space_group_name_H-M   'P 1'
#
loop_
_entity.id
_entity.type
_entity.pdbx_description
1 polymer ?
#
loop_
_entity_poly.entity_id
_entity_poly.type
_entity_poly.pdbx_seq_one_letter_code
_entity_poly.pdbx_strand_id
1 'polypeptide(L)'
;MTSYAIRARNRANALKSTGPRTAAGKAIVAGNARRHGATSRPDPSAVDTWLGIILDKPDISPAELLPGDERGFRALVLAEAEARLVRCQQALIDFEGEPLTVDGYFQERLNTAEEFRQYLKSMGMTSMERKFAQFALRHVEQNIAAEISAHQGHHRLLSRYLGEARSLRRRAFAAWHASMIENEERQVA
;
A
#
# COMPACT_ATOMS: atom_id res chain seq x y z
N MET A 1 26.57 -13.99 20.92
CA MET A 1 26.98 -12.65 20.42
C MET A 1 26.19 -11.59 21.18
N THR A 2 26.85 -10.66 21.87
CA THR A 2 26.23 -9.80 22.90
C THR A 2 25.47 -8.62 22.30
N SER A 3 24.32 -8.27 22.92
CA SER A 3 23.45 -7.14 22.56
C SER A 3 24.20 -5.81 22.37
N TYR A 4 25.31 -5.62 23.08
CA TYR A 4 26.15 -4.44 22.99
C TYR A 4 26.82 -4.27 21.61
N ALA A 5 27.36 -5.34 21.04
CA ALA A 5 28.00 -5.30 19.72
C ALA A 5 27.00 -4.95 18.62
N ILE A 6 25.76 -5.46 18.73
CA ILE A 6 24.66 -5.15 17.81
C ILE A 6 24.25 -3.68 17.93
N ARG A 7 24.12 -3.14 19.16
CA ARG A 7 23.79 -1.72 19.39
C ARG A 7 24.88 -0.77 18.87
N ALA A 8 26.15 -1.11 19.09
CA ALA A 8 27.28 -0.33 18.59
C ALA A 8 27.30 -0.29 17.05
N ARG A 9 27.08 -1.45 16.41
CA ARG A 9 26.97 -1.55 14.94
C ARG A 9 25.79 -0.76 14.39
N ASN A 10 24.63 -0.85 15.03
CA ASN A 10 23.43 -0.12 14.61
C ASN A 10 23.60 1.40 14.75
N ARG A 11 24.29 1.89 15.79
CA ARG A 11 24.65 3.32 15.89
C ARG A 11 25.61 3.74 14.79
N ALA A 12 26.66 2.97 14.52
CA ALA A 12 27.62 3.27 13.47
C ALA A 12 26.95 3.32 12.08
N ASN A 13 26.01 2.39 11.81
CA ASN A 13 25.23 2.37 10.58
C ASN A 13 24.25 3.54 10.48
N ALA A 14 23.61 3.93 11.59
CA ALA A 14 22.71 5.08 11.63
C ALA A 14 23.44 6.41 11.34
N LEU A 15 24.70 6.55 11.78
CA LEU A 15 25.53 7.72 11.48
C LEU A 15 25.86 7.85 9.98
N LYS A 16 25.95 6.71 9.27
CA LYS A 16 26.22 6.62 7.83
C LYS A 16 24.95 6.60 6.96
N SER A 17 23.77 6.61 7.56
CA SER A 17 22.52 6.60 6.81
C SER A 17 22.35 7.89 6.01
N THR A 18 22.16 7.76 4.70
CA THR A 18 21.80 8.85 3.78
C THR A 18 20.30 9.15 3.76
N GLY A 19 19.53 8.43 4.60
CA GLY A 19 18.09 8.65 4.75
C GLY A 19 17.77 10.00 5.41
N PRO A 20 16.53 10.48 5.29
CA PRO A 20 16.11 11.75 5.87
C PRO A 20 16.33 11.77 7.39
N ARG A 21 17.01 12.82 7.85
CA ARG A 21 17.39 13.00 9.26
C ARG A 21 16.30 13.69 10.09
N THR A 22 15.39 14.42 9.43
CA THR A 22 14.31 15.16 10.09
C THR A 22 13.09 14.28 10.34
N ALA A 23 12.29 14.59 11.37
CA ALA A 23 11.04 13.87 11.66
C ALA A 23 10.07 13.91 10.45
N ALA A 24 9.95 15.06 9.78
CA ALA A 24 9.17 15.22 8.56
C ALA A 24 9.70 14.36 7.41
N GLY A 25 11.02 14.36 7.18
CA GLY A 25 11.63 13.53 6.15
C GLY A 25 11.47 12.03 6.42
N LYS A 26 11.56 11.61 7.69
CA LYS A 26 11.29 10.23 8.11
C LYS A 26 9.83 9.84 7.88
N ALA A 27 8.88 10.74 8.15
CA ALA A 27 7.47 10.52 7.87
C ALA A 27 7.19 10.36 6.36
N ILE A 28 7.85 11.16 5.51
CA ILE A 28 7.76 11.04 4.05
C ILE A 28 8.31 9.68 3.57
N VAL A 29 9.45 9.24 4.11
CA VAL A 29 10.03 7.93 3.78
C VAL A 29 9.20 6.77 4.33
N ALA A 30 8.62 6.91 5.52
CA ALA A 30 7.66 5.94 6.05
C ALA A 30 6.42 5.81 5.14
N GLY A 31 5.96 6.93 4.58
CA GLY A 31 4.93 6.97 3.54
C GLY A 31 5.35 6.26 2.25
N ASN A 32 6.61 6.39 1.82
CA ASN A 32 7.13 5.67 0.65
C ASN A 32 7.20 4.15 0.86
N ALA A 33 7.52 3.68 2.07
CA ALA A 33 7.49 2.26 2.40
C ALA A 33 6.06 1.68 2.38
N ARG A 34 5.05 2.44 2.82
CA ARG A 34 3.63 2.11 2.66
C ARG A 34 3.20 2.13 1.18
N ARG A 35 3.57 3.19 0.45
CA ARG A 35 3.20 3.45 -0.95
C ARG A 35 3.80 2.47 -1.96
N HIS A 36 5.03 2.00 -1.74
CA HIS A 36 5.67 0.94 -2.54
C HIS A 36 5.54 -0.45 -1.92
N GLY A 37 4.94 -0.56 -0.74
CA GLY A 37 4.70 -1.82 -0.05
C GLY A 37 3.74 -2.71 -0.81
N ALA A 38 2.59 -2.18 -1.24
CA ALA A 38 1.47 -2.97 -1.80
C ALA A 38 1.84 -3.92 -2.97
N THR A 39 2.91 -3.65 -3.72
CA THR A 39 3.39 -4.49 -4.84
C THR A 39 4.78 -5.10 -4.62
N SER A 40 5.45 -4.80 -3.51
CA SER A 40 6.71 -5.45 -3.16
C SER A 40 6.50 -6.93 -2.84
N ARG A 41 7.59 -7.72 -2.87
CA ARG A 41 7.53 -9.16 -2.55
C ARG A 41 6.76 -9.36 -1.23
N PRO A 42 5.85 -10.36 -1.16
CA PRO A 42 5.15 -10.69 0.07
C PRO A 42 6.14 -10.98 1.20
N ASP A 43 5.73 -10.72 2.44
CA ASP A 43 6.51 -11.09 3.62
C ASP A 43 6.73 -12.62 3.60
N PRO A 44 7.99 -13.10 3.64
CA PRO A 44 8.28 -14.53 3.67
C PRO A 44 7.51 -15.28 4.76
N SER A 45 7.37 -14.69 5.95
CA SER A 45 6.64 -15.32 7.06
C SER A 45 5.13 -15.50 6.78
N ALA A 46 4.53 -14.55 6.03
CA ALA A 46 3.16 -14.68 5.59
C ALA A 46 3.00 -15.77 4.52
N VAL A 47 4.01 -15.92 3.63
CA VAL A 47 4.03 -17.00 2.64
C VAL A 47 4.15 -18.36 3.33
N ASP A 48 5.04 -18.50 4.31
CA ASP A 48 5.22 -19.74 5.10
C ASP A 48 3.90 -20.13 5.78
N THR A 49 3.21 -19.16 6.40
CA THR A 49 1.90 -19.36 7.05
C THR A 49 0.87 -19.90 6.05
N TRP A 50 0.73 -19.26 4.88
CA TRP A 50 -0.23 -19.72 3.87
C TRP A 50 0.16 -21.07 3.27
N LEU A 51 1.45 -21.32 3.06
CA LEU A 51 1.96 -22.59 2.56
C LEU A 51 1.62 -23.73 3.53
N GLY A 52 1.80 -23.50 4.83
CA GLY A 52 1.44 -24.47 5.85
C GLY A 52 -0.06 -24.75 5.91
N ILE A 53 -0.91 -23.73 5.72
CA ILE A 53 -2.36 -23.91 5.61
C ILE A 53 -2.73 -24.73 4.37
N ILE A 54 -2.14 -24.41 3.22
CA ILE A 54 -2.48 -25.06 1.93
C ILE A 54 -2.03 -26.53 1.91
N LEU A 55 -0.87 -26.83 2.51
CA LEU A 55 -0.31 -28.18 2.55
C LEU A 55 -0.72 -28.98 3.79
N ASP A 56 -1.51 -28.40 4.69
CA ASP A 56 -1.86 -28.95 6.01
C ASP A 56 -0.62 -29.37 6.83
N LYS A 57 0.40 -28.50 6.82
CA LYS A 57 1.71 -28.69 7.46
C LYS A 57 2.17 -27.39 8.11
N PRO A 58 1.88 -27.14 9.40
CA PRO A 58 2.02 -25.82 10.01
C PRO A 58 3.45 -25.26 10.04
N ASP A 59 4.47 -26.12 10.05
CA ASP A 59 5.88 -25.73 10.19
C ASP A 59 6.68 -25.80 8.86
N ILE A 60 6.00 -25.95 7.71
CA ILE A 60 6.69 -26.10 6.43
C ILE A 60 7.27 -24.78 5.92
N SER A 61 8.57 -24.79 5.60
CA SER A 61 9.21 -23.70 4.86
C SER A 61 9.28 -23.99 3.35
N PRO A 62 9.23 -22.97 2.47
CA PRO A 62 9.51 -23.13 1.04
C PRO A 62 10.85 -23.81 0.74
N ALA A 63 11.83 -23.71 1.65
CA ALA A 63 13.13 -24.37 1.53
C ALA A 63 13.06 -25.90 1.68
N GLU A 64 11.98 -26.43 2.25
CA GLU A 64 11.75 -27.87 2.44
C GLU A 64 11.06 -28.52 1.23
N LEU A 65 10.64 -27.72 0.25
CA LEU A 65 10.05 -28.23 -0.99
C LEU A 65 11.12 -28.89 -1.86
N LEU A 66 10.85 -30.12 -2.29
CA LEU A 66 11.78 -30.87 -3.14
C LEU A 66 11.82 -30.27 -4.56
N PRO A 67 13.01 -30.18 -5.18
CA PRO A 67 13.11 -29.80 -6.59
C PRO A 67 12.31 -30.78 -7.47
N GLY A 68 11.39 -30.25 -8.28
CA GLY A 68 10.51 -31.06 -9.14
C GLY A 68 9.21 -31.53 -8.47
N ASP A 69 8.97 -31.16 -7.21
CA ASP A 69 7.65 -31.31 -6.59
C ASP A 69 6.69 -30.28 -7.17
N GLU A 70 6.04 -30.65 -8.27
CA GLU A 70 5.04 -29.81 -8.95
C GLU A 70 3.92 -29.40 -7.99
N ARG A 71 3.49 -30.29 -7.10
CA ARG A 71 2.45 -30.00 -6.11
C ARG A 71 2.95 -28.94 -5.12
N GLY A 72 4.14 -29.13 -4.55
CA GLY A 72 4.80 -28.15 -3.69
C GLY A 72 4.96 -26.78 -4.35
N PHE A 73 5.34 -26.76 -5.63
CA PHE A 73 5.46 -25.52 -6.40
C PHE A 73 4.11 -24.81 -6.60
N ARG A 74 3.04 -25.55 -6.95
CA ARG A 74 1.69 -24.96 -7.09
C ARG A 74 1.16 -24.42 -5.76
N ALA A 75 1.42 -25.12 -4.66
CA ALA A 75 1.08 -24.64 -3.33
C ALA A 75 1.83 -23.35 -2.98
N LEU A 76 3.13 -23.27 -3.27
CA LEU A 76 3.93 -22.06 -3.05
C LEU A 76 3.40 -20.86 -3.85
N VAL A 77 3.09 -21.06 -5.13
CA VAL A 77 2.51 -20.00 -5.97
C VAL A 77 1.15 -19.53 -5.44
N LEU A 78 0.32 -20.45 -4.93
CA LEU A 78 -0.94 -20.09 -4.27
C LEU A 78 -0.70 -19.33 -2.96
N ALA A 79 0.25 -19.77 -2.14
CA ALA A 79 0.62 -19.11 -0.88
C ALA A 79 1.10 -17.66 -1.10
N GLU A 80 1.96 -17.44 -2.09
CA GLU A 80 2.40 -16.10 -2.48
C GLU A 80 1.23 -15.22 -2.94
N ALA A 81 0.29 -15.80 -3.69
CA ALA A 81 -0.89 -15.09 -4.18
C ALA A 81 -1.84 -14.70 -3.04
N GLU A 82 -2.06 -15.57 -2.04
CA GLU A 82 -2.87 -15.27 -0.85
C GLU A 82 -2.20 -14.20 0.02
N ALA A 83 -0.90 -14.32 0.28
CA ALA A 83 -0.13 -13.31 1.03
C ALA A 83 -0.22 -11.93 0.35
N ARG A 84 -0.14 -11.88 -0.98
CA ARG A 84 -0.30 -10.65 -1.75
C ARG A 84 -1.72 -10.10 -1.68
N LEU A 85 -2.74 -10.95 -1.75
CA LEU A 85 -4.14 -10.53 -1.68
C LEU A 85 -4.44 -9.83 -0.34
N VAL A 86 -4.09 -10.47 0.77
CA VAL A 86 -4.26 -9.91 2.11
C VAL A 86 -3.56 -8.56 2.24
N ARG A 87 -2.34 -8.46 1.74
CA ARG A 87 -1.59 -7.20 1.76
C ARG A 87 -2.26 -6.09 0.95
N CYS A 88 -2.73 -6.39 -0.26
CA CYS A 88 -3.43 -5.39 -1.08
C CYS A 88 -4.75 -4.97 -0.44
N GLN A 89 -5.46 -5.89 0.21
CA GLN A 89 -6.67 -5.58 0.99
C GLN A 89 -6.35 -4.67 2.16
N GLN A 90 -5.35 -5.03 2.96
CA GLN A 90 -4.93 -4.22 4.11
C GLN A 90 -4.47 -2.83 3.66
N ALA A 91 -3.71 -2.72 2.58
CA ALA A 91 -3.29 -1.42 2.05
C ALA A 91 -4.46 -0.54 1.60
N LEU A 92 -5.53 -1.13 1.04
CA LEU A 92 -6.74 -0.39 0.69
C LEU A 92 -7.53 0.01 1.93
N ILE A 93 -7.68 -0.89 2.91
CA ILE A 93 -8.34 -0.60 4.20
C ILE A 93 -7.58 0.48 4.97
N ASP A 94 -6.25 0.39 5.04
CA ASP A 94 -5.41 1.41 5.67
C ASP A 94 -5.54 2.74 4.96
N PHE A 95 -5.65 2.75 3.63
CA PHE A 95 -5.83 3.97 2.86
C PHE A 95 -7.24 4.57 3.00
N GLU A 96 -8.27 3.75 3.10
CA GLU A 96 -9.68 4.18 3.30
C GLU A 96 -9.97 4.54 4.76
N GLY A 97 -9.26 3.90 5.69
CA GLY A 97 -9.35 4.07 7.14
C GLY A 97 -8.38 5.12 7.70
N GLU A 98 -7.27 5.41 7.02
CA GLU A 98 -6.61 6.70 7.12
C GLU A 98 -7.67 7.72 6.71
N PRO A 99 -8.13 8.61 7.62
CA PRO A 99 -8.93 9.74 7.18
C PRO A 99 -8.13 10.33 6.03
N LEU A 100 -8.80 10.61 4.89
CA LEU A 100 -8.25 11.55 3.92
C LEU A 100 -7.58 12.61 4.78
N THR A 101 -6.33 12.94 4.54
CA THR A 101 -5.85 14.23 5.03
C THR A 101 -6.60 15.34 4.25
N VAL A 102 -7.94 15.36 4.30
CA VAL A 102 -8.62 16.33 5.15
C VAL A 102 -7.95 16.38 6.54
N ASP A 103 -6.68 16.76 6.59
CA ASP A 103 -6.10 17.32 7.79
C ASP A 103 -7.06 18.46 8.18
N GLY A 104 -7.20 18.79 9.46
CA GLY A 104 -8.04 19.94 9.85
C GLY A 104 -7.75 21.15 8.95
N TYR A 105 -6.49 21.26 8.53
CA TYR A 105 -5.96 22.17 7.52
C TYR A 105 -6.59 22.12 6.11
N PHE A 106 -6.88 20.96 5.51
CA PHE A 106 -7.52 20.89 4.19
C PHE A 106 -9.01 21.22 4.26
N GLN A 107 -9.71 20.79 5.32
CA GLN A 107 -11.09 21.21 5.59
C GLN A 107 -11.16 22.72 5.87
N GLU A 108 -10.22 23.25 6.64
CA GLU A 108 -10.05 24.67 6.90
C GLU A 108 -9.76 25.45 5.62
N ARG A 109 -8.91 24.94 4.71
CA ARG A 109 -8.67 25.55 3.39
C ARG A 109 -9.92 25.54 2.50
N LEU A 110 -10.71 24.46 2.52
CA LEU A 110 -11.99 24.37 1.83
C LEU A 110 -12.96 25.43 2.36
N ASN A 111 -13.16 25.47 3.67
CA ASN A 111 -14.01 26.44 4.35
C ASN A 111 -13.53 27.87 4.10
N THR A 112 -12.23 28.13 4.23
CA THR A 112 -11.62 29.44 3.97
C THR A 112 -11.85 29.87 2.53
N ALA A 113 -11.70 28.97 1.56
CA ALA A 113 -11.96 29.28 0.15
C ALA A 113 -13.45 29.60 -0.10
N GLU A 114 -14.37 28.87 0.55
CA GLU A 114 -15.81 29.15 0.49
C GLU A 114 -16.16 30.49 1.14
N GLU A 115 -15.65 30.77 2.33
CA GLU A 115 -15.82 32.04 3.06
C GLU A 115 -15.27 33.21 2.25
N PHE A 116 -14.06 33.09 1.69
CA PHE A 116 -13.49 34.10 0.78
C PHE A 116 -14.39 34.32 -0.43
N ARG A 117 -14.92 33.24 -1.03
CA ARG A 117 -15.81 33.34 -2.18
C ARG A 117 -17.10 34.08 -1.85
N GLN A 118 -17.65 33.85 -0.65
CA GLN A 118 -18.83 34.58 -0.15
C GLN A 118 -18.50 36.05 0.13
N TYR A 119 -17.39 36.31 0.80
CA TYR A 119 -16.91 37.66 1.12
C TYR A 119 -16.67 38.52 -0.13
N LEU A 120 -16.14 37.92 -1.20
CA LEU A 120 -15.96 38.60 -2.50
C LEU A 120 -17.27 38.99 -3.18
N LYS A 121 -18.38 38.31 -2.88
CA LYS A 121 -19.70 38.65 -3.42
C LYS A 121 -20.37 39.78 -2.64
N SER A 122 -20.08 39.92 -1.35
CA SER A 122 -20.76 40.86 -0.46
C SER A 122 -20.08 42.23 -0.34
N MET A 123 -18.83 42.38 -0.78
CA MET A 123 -18.06 43.62 -0.58
C MET A 123 -18.09 44.56 -1.79
N GLY A 124 -18.20 45.86 -1.53
CA GLY A 124 -17.97 46.92 -2.50
C GLY A 124 -16.48 47.06 -2.83
N MET A 125 -16.01 46.27 -3.80
CA MET A 125 -14.63 46.29 -4.28
C MET A 125 -14.48 47.05 -5.60
N THR A 126 -13.32 47.64 -5.81
CA THR A 126 -12.91 48.13 -7.13
C THR A 126 -12.68 46.96 -8.10
N SER A 127 -12.68 47.24 -9.40
CA SER A 127 -12.44 46.23 -10.43
C SER A 127 -11.04 45.58 -10.30
N MET A 128 -10.03 46.34 -9.88
CA MET A 128 -8.66 45.83 -9.71
C MET A 128 -8.55 44.90 -8.50
N GLU A 129 -9.10 45.28 -7.35
CA GLU A 129 -9.12 44.45 -6.13
C GLU A 129 -9.89 43.14 -6.37
N ARG A 130 -11.03 43.22 -7.06
CA ARG A 130 -11.82 42.04 -7.42
C ARG A 130 -11.04 41.08 -8.30
N LYS A 131 -10.30 41.58 -9.32
CA LYS A 131 -9.46 40.74 -10.18
C LYS A 131 -8.33 40.08 -9.40
N PHE A 132 -7.65 40.83 -8.53
CA PHE A 132 -6.56 40.29 -7.70
C PHE A 132 -7.07 39.20 -6.74
N ALA A 133 -8.18 39.45 -6.04
CA ALA A 133 -8.72 38.48 -5.10
C ALA A 133 -9.29 37.23 -5.79
N GLN A 134 -9.90 37.37 -6.98
CA GLN A 134 -10.30 36.22 -7.79
C GLN A 134 -9.11 35.38 -8.28
N PHE A 135 -7.98 36.02 -8.58
CA PHE A 135 -6.75 35.32 -8.95
C PHE A 135 -6.19 34.50 -7.78
N ALA A 136 -6.14 35.10 -6.58
CA ALA A 136 -5.71 34.41 -5.37
C ALA A 136 -6.62 33.22 -5.01
N LEU A 137 -7.94 33.40 -5.07
CA LEU A 137 -8.91 32.34 -4.81
C LEU A 137 -8.75 31.16 -5.78
N ARG A 138 -8.57 31.43 -7.08
CA ARG A 138 -8.33 30.38 -8.09
C ARG A 138 -7.10 29.55 -7.77
N HIS A 139 -6.02 30.17 -7.28
CA HIS A 139 -4.82 29.43 -6.88
C HIS A 139 -5.10 28.46 -5.71
N VAL A 140 -5.88 28.89 -4.71
CA VAL A 140 -6.27 28.01 -3.60
C VAL A 140 -7.13 26.85 -4.09
N GLU A 141 -8.15 27.14 -4.91
CA GLU A 141 -9.05 26.15 -5.50
C GLU A 141 -8.29 25.11 -6.36
N GLN A 142 -7.32 25.54 -7.17
CA GLN A 142 -6.48 24.65 -7.98
C GLN A 142 -5.64 23.69 -7.12
N ASN A 143 -5.05 24.19 -6.03
CA ASN A 143 -4.29 23.35 -5.12
C ASN A 143 -5.19 22.31 -4.42
N ILE A 144 -6.39 22.71 -3.99
CA ILE A 144 -7.38 21.79 -3.41
C ILE A 144 -7.76 20.70 -4.44
N ALA A 145 -8.06 21.09 -5.68
CA ALA A 145 -8.44 20.16 -6.74
C ALA A 145 -7.31 19.16 -7.08
N ALA A 146 -6.05 19.61 -7.10
CA ALA A 146 -4.89 18.75 -7.34
C ALA A 146 -4.73 17.69 -6.24
N GLU A 147 -4.93 18.07 -4.98
CA GLU A 147 -4.83 17.21 -3.80
C GLU A 147 -5.93 16.13 -3.81
N ILE A 148 -7.19 16.52 -4.11
CA ILE A 148 -8.31 15.59 -4.31
C ILE A 148 -7.99 14.60 -5.45
N SER A 149 -7.52 15.10 -6.59
CA SER A 149 -7.20 14.29 -7.76
C SER A 149 -6.09 13.28 -7.46
N ALA A 150 -5.05 13.69 -6.73
CA ALA A 150 -3.96 12.81 -6.30
C ALA A 150 -4.48 11.70 -5.37
N HIS A 151 -5.34 12.04 -4.41
CA HIS A 151 -5.95 11.06 -3.51
C HIS A 151 -6.81 10.04 -4.28
N GLN A 152 -7.67 10.50 -5.18
CA GLN A 152 -8.46 9.62 -6.06
C GLN A 152 -7.60 8.77 -6.98
N GLY A 153 -6.46 9.31 -7.44
CA GLY A 153 -5.47 8.56 -8.21
C GLY A 153 -4.87 7.41 -7.41
N HIS A 154 -4.55 7.64 -6.13
CA HIS A 154 -4.02 6.61 -5.24
C HIS A 154 -5.06 5.54 -4.92
N HIS A 155 -6.31 5.92 -4.64
CA HIS A 155 -7.42 4.97 -4.45
C HIS A 155 -7.60 4.05 -5.66
N ARG A 156 -7.62 4.62 -6.87
CA ARG A 156 -7.72 3.87 -8.13
C ARG A 156 -6.55 2.91 -8.31
N LEU A 157 -5.34 3.33 -7.96
CA LEU A 157 -4.14 2.49 -8.03
C LEU A 157 -4.24 1.28 -7.10
N LEU A 158 -4.60 1.48 -5.83
CA LEU A 158 -4.75 0.40 -4.85
C LEU A 158 -5.89 -0.56 -5.24
N SER A 159 -7.02 -0.02 -5.71
CA SER A 159 -8.13 -0.81 -6.23
C SER A 159 -7.71 -1.70 -7.40
N ARG A 160 -6.87 -1.18 -8.32
CA ARG A 160 -6.31 -1.97 -9.42
C ARG A 160 -5.42 -3.09 -8.92
N TYR A 161 -4.50 -2.82 -8.00
CA TYR A 161 -3.62 -3.85 -7.44
C TYR A 161 -4.38 -4.94 -6.70
N LEU A 162 -5.45 -4.58 -6.00
CA LEU A 162 -6.37 -5.56 -5.40
C LEU A 162 -7.04 -6.43 -6.49
N GLY A 163 -7.47 -5.84 -7.60
CA GLY A 163 -8.02 -6.56 -8.76
C GLY A 163 -7.01 -7.55 -9.38
N GLU A 164 -5.76 -7.10 -9.56
CA GLU A 164 -4.66 -7.94 -10.05
C GLU A 164 -4.36 -9.10 -9.09
N ALA A 165 -4.27 -8.84 -7.78
CA ALA A 165 -4.04 -9.86 -6.76
C ALA A 165 -5.15 -10.90 -6.73
N ARG A 166 -6.43 -10.48 -6.82
CA ARG A 166 -7.58 -11.40 -6.95
C ARG A 166 -7.47 -12.28 -8.19
N SER A 167 -7.06 -11.70 -9.32
CA SER A 167 -6.88 -12.46 -10.56
C SER A 167 -5.75 -13.49 -10.46
N LEU A 168 -4.62 -13.10 -9.86
CA LEU A 168 -3.49 -14.00 -9.57
C LEU A 168 -3.91 -15.16 -8.67
N ARG A 169 -4.57 -14.86 -7.54
CA ARG A 169 -5.08 -15.86 -6.62
C ARG A 169 -6.02 -16.85 -7.30
N ARG A 170 -6.96 -16.38 -8.13
CA ARG A 170 -7.85 -17.27 -8.89
C ARG A 170 -7.10 -18.23 -9.81
N ARG A 171 -6.11 -17.74 -10.56
CA ARG A 171 -5.30 -18.58 -11.46
C ARG A 171 -4.46 -19.59 -10.69
N ALA A 172 -3.81 -19.16 -9.61
CA ALA A 172 -3.01 -20.02 -8.75
C ALA A 172 -3.88 -21.12 -8.11
N PHE A 173 -5.08 -20.75 -7.62
CA PHE A 173 -6.01 -21.70 -7.02
C PHE A 173 -6.50 -22.74 -8.03
N ALA A 174 -6.83 -22.33 -9.26
CA ALA A 174 -7.21 -23.26 -10.32
C ALA A 174 -6.08 -24.24 -10.65
N ALA A 175 -4.84 -23.76 -10.73
CA ALA A 175 -3.68 -24.62 -10.99
C ALA A 175 -3.38 -25.58 -9.83
N TRP A 176 -3.52 -25.12 -8.58
CA TRP A 176 -3.43 -25.96 -7.39
C TRP A 176 -4.50 -27.07 -7.40
N HIS A 177 -5.75 -26.70 -7.63
CA HIS A 177 -6.86 -27.65 -7.69
C HIS A 177 -6.66 -28.70 -8.79
N ALA A 178 -6.21 -28.29 -9.98
CA ALA A 178 -5.87 -29.24 -11.04
C ALA A 178 -4.79 -30.24 -10.61
N SER A 179 -3.74 -29.78 -9.92
CA SER A 179 -2.67 -30.66 -9.42
C SER A 179 -3.14 -31.64 -8.34
N MET A 180 -4.20 -31.31 -7.59
CA MET A 180 -4.79 -32.22 -6.61
C MET A 180 -5.52 -33.38 -7.29
N ILE A 181 -6.29 -33.08 -8.35
CA ILE A 181 -7.01 -34.10 -9.15
C ILE A 181 -6.01 -35.08 -9.79
N GLU A 182 -4.96 -34.56 -10.45
CA GLU A 182 -3.95 -35.40 -11.11
C GLU A 182 -3.20 -36.32 -10.13
N ASN A 183 -2.99 -35.87 -8.90
CA ASN A 183 -2.35 -36.66 -7.86
C ASN A 183 -3.26 -37.76 -7.30
N GLU A 184 -4.56 -37.48 -7.14
CA GLU A 184 -5.55 -38.50 -6.76
C GLU A 184 -5.66 -39.61 -7.82
N GLU A 185 -5.71 -39.24 -9.11
CA GLU A 185 -5.74 -40.20 -10.22
C GLU A 185 -4.49 -41.09 -10.27
N ARG A 186 -3.29 -40.54 -9.96
CA ARG A 186 -2.04 -41.33 -9.88
C ARG A 186 -1.97 -42.28 -8.69
N GLN A 187 -2.68 -42.02 -7.60
CA GLN A 187 -2.67 -42.87 -6.41
C GLN A 187 -3.65 -44.04 -6.49
N VAL A 188 -4.63 -43.97 -7.40
CA VAL A 188 -5.67 -45.00 -7.60
C VAL A 188 -5.31 -45.97 -8.74
N ALA A 189 -4.36 -45.62 -9.61
CA ALA A 189 -3.84 -46.45 -10.70
C ALA A 189 -2.69 -47.37 -10.25
#